data_AF-A0A1Q9YCD9-F1
#
_entry.id   AF-A0A1Q9YCD9-F1
#
_cell.length_a   1.000
_cell.length_b   1.000
_cell.length_c   1.000
_cell.angle_alpha   90.00
_cell.angle_beta   90.00
_cell.angle_gamma   90.00
#
_symmetry.space_group_name_H-M   'P 1'
#
loop_
_entity.id
_entity.type
_entity.pdbx_description
1 polymer ?
#
loop_
_entity_poly.entity_id
_entity_poly.type
_entity_poly.pdbx_seq_one_letter_code
_entity_poly.pdbx_strand_id
1 'polypeptide(L)'
;MAYYQILKKRRLDLNLSIQDIAIQTHLSPEFIRAIEENNLDVFSDDFSFVRYFVHSYADVIGVNWAVIAPEVDATISAYAHARDMAITQAQRKMIENMPAAKKKGTKKRRRRKHIFSNMAGALSRKMNWDPKNQLSRTLIFTAIGALTFLAVLSLAVDALSERNIRNAELAKQEELKKKEEETQRLADQFKSQKDASSQAEKQENAIPVTVTAAADTVNGFTVENTLSDSEPISIAFQCAAQMSVTVYVNGTQNTSHTFDQSWTYTFQSGTDTLIELEISGYQANDQITVNNTAVPLQETGFTDGYGVVTLQFTGSANQSSQDQSSDQSQEPDQLNTEQTPTQEDYSQSEEYVESGQGELNSEDQGIEDPYAAGSYTDPDSEYYE
;
A
#
# COMPACT_ATOMS: atom_id res chain seq x y z
N MET A 1 26.40 0.67 -3.40
CA MET A 1 26.10 0.52 -1.96
C MET A 1 24.64 0.17 -1.89
N ALA A 2 24.26 -0.84 -1.12
CA ALA A 2 22.90 -1.36 -1.21
C ALA A 2 21.88 -0.46 -0.51
N TYR A 3 20.60 -0.46 -0.94
CA TYR A 3 19.59 0.45 -0.40
C TYR A 3 19.44 0.34 1.12
N TYR A 4 19.39 -0.88 1.67
CA TYR A 4 19.26 -1.13 3.12
C TYR A 4 20.47 -0.62 3.93
N GLN A 5 21.68 -0.62 3.33
CA GLN A 5 22.87 -0.06 3.96
C GLN A 5 22.83 1.46 3.99
N ILE A 6 22.30 2.09 2.93
CA ILE A 6 22.12 3.54 2.84
C ILE A 6 21.14 4.01 3.91
N LEU A 7 19.99 3.34 4.03
CA LEU A 7 18.96 3.67 5.02
C LEU A 7 19.51 3.56 6.45
N LYS A 8 20.13 2.42 6.77
CA LYS A 8 20.75 2.18 8.09
C LYS A 8 21.80 3.24 8.42
N LYS A 9 22.70 3.53 7.48
CA LYS A 9 23.75 4.52 7.68
C LYS A 9 23.16 5.91 7.92
N ARG A 10 22.18 6.31 7.11
CA ARG A 10 21.55 7.63 7.24
C ARG A 10 20.81 7.78 8.57
N ARG A 11 20.08 6.76 9.02
CA ARG A 11 19.43 6.77 10.33
C ARG A 11 20.45 6.97 11.46
N LEU A 12 21.56 6.23 11.41
CA LEU A 12 22.64 6.37 12.40
C LEU A 12 23.32 7.74 12.35
N ASP A 13 23.55 8.28 11.15
CA ASP A 13 24.13 9.62 10.97
C ASP A 13 23.19 10.74 11.52
N LEU A 14 21.88 10.48 11.62
CA LEU A 14 20.88 11.37 12.23
C LEU A 14 20.67 11.10 13.74
N ASN A 15 21.40 10.16 14.35
CA ASN A 15 21.23 9.72 15.73
C ASN A 15 19.80 9.25 16.07
N LEU A 16 19.07 8.71 15.09
CA LEU A 16 17.72 8.17 15.29
C LEU A 16 17.78 6.69 15.67
N SER A 17 16.99 6.29 16.65
CA SER A 17 16.79 4.88 17.00
C SER A 17 15.84 4.19 16.02
N ILE A 18 15.83 2.86 16.03
CA ILE A 18 14.83 2.08 15.28
C ILE A 18 13.41 2.42 15.76
N GLN A 19 13.25 2.71 17.05
CA GLN A 19 11.97 3.08 17.64
C GLN A 19 11.47 4.43 17.12
N ASP A 20 12.37 5.40 16.95
CA ASP A 20 12.01 6.74 16.44
C ASP A 20 11.48 6.66 15.00
N ILE A 21 12.15 5.87 14.16
CA ILE A 21 11.69 5.61 12.79
C ILE A 21 10.34 4.88 12.82
N ALA A 22 10.22 3.82 13.63
CA ALA A 22 8.98 3.06 13.76
C ALA A 22 7.77 3.95 14.11
N ILE A 23 7.95 4.90 15.03
CA ILE A 23 6.92 5.88 15.42
C ILE A 23 6.61 6.82 14.24
N GLN A 24 7.62 7.35 13.56
CA GLN A 24 7.45 8.31 12.47
C GLN A 24 6.83 7.69 11.20
N THR A 25 7.10 6.41 10.92
CA THR A 25 6.55 5.70 9.76
C THR A 25 5.29 4.90 10.08
N HIS A 26 4.87 4.83 11.34
CA HIS A 26 3.84 3.89 11.83
C HIS A 26 4.12 2.41 11.46
N LEU A 27 5.40 2.04 11.40
CA LEU A 27 5.81 0.66 11.11
C LEU A 27 6.26 -0.02 12.40
N SER A 28 6.06 -1.33 12.50
CA SER A 28 6.64 -2.11 13.60
C SER A 28 8.17 -1.97 13.60
N PRO A 29 8.83 -1.84 14.77
CA PRO A 29 10.29 -1.88 14.88
C PRO A 29 10.91 -3.11 14.22
N GLU A 30 10.17 -4.23 14.20
CA GLU A 30 10.59 -5.45 13.52
C GLU A 30 10.76 -5.25 12.01
N PHE A 31 9.85 -4.51 11.37
CA PHE A 31 9.93 -4.23 9.93
C PHE A 31 11.07 -3.27 9.60
N ILE A 32 11.34 -2.28 10.44
CA ILE A 32 12.49 -1.39 10.27
C ILE A 32 13.80 -2.20 10.34
N ARG A 33 13.93 -3.08 11.33
CA ARG A 33 15.08 -3.99 11.44
C ARG A 33 15.17 -4.92 10.23
N ALA A 34 14.07 -5.52 9.80
CA ALA A 34 14.02 -6.41 8.65
C ALA A 34 14.49 -5.72 7.36
N ILE A 35 14.08 -4.47 7.14
CA ILE A 35 14.55 -3.65 6.02
C ILE A 35 16.05 -3.41 6.11
N GLU A 36 16.59 -3.00 7.27
CA GLU A 36 18.02 -2.74 7.45
C GLU A 36 18.92 -3.97 7.30
N GLU A 37 18.39 -5.15 7.65
CA GLU A 37 19.08 -6.44 7.54
C GLU A 37 18.85 -7.12 6.18
N ASN A 38 18.06 -6.50 5.30
CA ASN A 38 17.60 -7.08 4.04
C ASN A 38 16.94 -8.47 4.23
N ASN A 39 16.26 -8.65 5.36
CA ASN A 39 15.55 -9.86 5.71
C ASN A 39 14.10 -9.75 5.24
N LEU A 40 13.85 -10.15 3.99
CA LEU A 40 12.52 -10.07 3.39
C LEU A 40 11.57 -11.21 3.81
N ASP A 41 12.06 -12.24 4.51
CA ASP A 41 11.24 -13.38 4.96
C ASP A 41 10.16 -12.97 5.98
N VAL A 42 10.40 -11.87 6.71
CA VAL A 42 9.46 -11.30 7.69
C VAL A 42 8.17 -10.84 7.00
N PHE A 43 8.23 -10.54 5.69
CA PHE A 43 7.06 -10.21 4.87
C PHE A 43 6.48 -11.50 4.26
N SER A 44 5.95 -12.35 5.14
CA SER A 44 5.69 -13.77 4.86
C SER A 44 4.63 -14.04 3.79
N ASP A 45 3.74 -13.10 3.46
CA ASP A 45 2.61 -13.37 2.56
C ASP A 45 2.53 -12.46 1.33
N ASP A 46 3.05 -11.23 1.40
CA ASP A 46 3.00 -10.30 0.27
C ASP A 46 4.17 -9.31 0.27
N PHE A 47 4.97 -9.34 -0.80
CA PHE A 47 6.09 -8.42 -1.00
C PHE A 47 5.66 -7.05 -1.55
N SER A 48 4.40 -6.89 -1.95
CA SER A 48 3.86 -5.65 -2.54
C SER A 48 3.98 -4.46 -1.59
N PHE A 49 3.90 -4.70 -0.28
CA PHE A 49 3.98 -3.66 0.75
C PHE A 49 5.41 -3.24 1.09
N VAL A 50 6.41 -4.09 0.81
CA VAL A 50 7.82 -3.80 1.13
C VAL A 50 8.27 -2.51 0.45
N ARG A 51 7.86 -2.29 -0.80
CA ARG A 51 8.16 -1.06 -1.54
C ARG A 51 7.65 0.18 -0.81
N TYR A 52 6.43 0.13 -0.27
CA TYR A 52 5.83 1.23 0.47
C TYR A 52 6.54 1.47 1.80
N PHE A 53 6.91 0.41 2.52
CA PHE A 53 7.63 0.53 3.79
C PHE A 53 9.02 1.17 3.61
N VAL A 54 9.73 0.76 2.56
CA VAL A 54 11.05 1.33 2.24
C VAL A 54 10.92 2.79 1.78
N HIS A 55 9.86 3.14 1.04
CA HIS A 55 9.58 4.53 0.65
C HIS A 55 9.32 5.42 1.86
N SER A 56 8.41 5.00 2.76
CA SER A 56 8.09 5.75 3.97
C SER A 56 9.32 5.94 4.85
N TYR A 57 10.15 4.91 5.02
CA TYR A 57 11.41 5.04 5.74
C TYR A 57 12.36 6.04 5.05
N ALA A 58 12.51 5.96 3.72
CA ALA A 58 13.37 6.89 2.98
C ALA A 58 12.93 8.36 3.13
N ASP A 59 11.62 8.63 3.10
CA ASP A 59 11.06 9.97 3.28
C ASP A 59 11.40 10.54 4.66
N VAL A 60 11.24 9.75 5.71
CA VAL A 60 11.51 10.16 7.10
C VAL A 60 12.97 10.58 7.33
N ILE A 61 13.93 9.88 6.71
CA ILE A 61 15.36 10.16 6.90
C ILE A 61 15.96 11.06 5.79
N GLY A 62 15.12 11.53 4.87
CA GLY A 62 15.51 12.40 3.76
C GLY A 62 16.42 11.71 2.73
N VAL A 63 16.26 10.41 2.50
CA VAL A 63 16.94 9.69 1.40
C VAL A 63 16.12 9.83 0.13
N ASN A 64 16.78 10.22 -0.96
CA ASN A 64 16.11 10.39 -2.25
C ASN A 64 15.60 9.04 -2.79
N TRP A 65 14.29 8.83 -2.72
CA TRP A 65 13.62 7.63 -3.20
C TRP A 65 13.96 7.30 -4.67
N ALA A 66 14.01 8.30 -5.56
CA ALA A 66 14.26 8.06 -6.98
C ALA A 66 15.60 7.38 -7.27
N VAL A 67 16.58 7.54 -6.36
CA VAL A 67 17.90 6.91 -6.49
C VAL A 67 17.87 5.45 -6.06
N ILE A 68 17.12 5.11 -5.01
CA ILE A 68 17.09 3.76 -4.43
C ILE A 68 15.97 2.88 -5.00
N ALA A 69 14.90 3.47 -5.54
CA ALA A 69 13.74 2.77 -6.05
C ALA A 69 14.06 1.63 -7.05
N PRO A 70 14.95 1.83 -8.05
CA PRO A 70 15.28 0.76 -9.00
C PRO A 70 15.93 -0.45 -8.32
N GLU A 71 16.75 -0.20 -7.30
CA GLU A 71 17.44 -1.25 -6.55
C GLU A 71 16.49 -2.01 -5.62
N VAL A 72 15.56 -1.30 -4.97
CA VAL A 72 14.50 -1.88 -4.15
C VAL A 72 13.65 -2.82 -4.99
N ASP A 73 13.20 -2.37 -6.15
CA ASP A 73 12.37 -3.17 -7.07
C ASP A 73 13.12 -4.41 -7.58
N ALA A 74 14.40 -4.26 -7.93
CA ALA A 74 15.25 -5.38 -8.34
C ALA A 74 15.44 -6.40 -7.21
N THR A 75 15.60 -5.94 -5.97
CA THR A 75 15.78 -6.82 -4.80
C THR A 75 14.50 -7.58 -4.49
N ILE A 76 13.36 -6.90 -4.44
CA ILE A 76 12.05 -7.51 -4.19
C ILE A 76 11.72 -8.55 -5.25
N SER A 77 11.88 -8.20 -6.53
CA SER A 77 11.58 -9.12 -7.64
C SER A 77 12.50 -10.34 -7.67
N ALA A 78 13.79 -10.16 -7.40
CA ALA A 78 14.74 -11.27 -7.30
C ALA A 78 14.37 -12.22 -6.16
N TYR A 79 13.95 -11.67 -5.01
CA TYR A 79 13.57 -12.44 -3.84
C TYR A 79 12.27 -13.23 -4.06
N ALA A 80 11.24 -12.57 -4.60
CA ALA A 80 9.98 -13.22 -4.97
C ALA A 80 10.21 -14.37 -5.95
N HIS A 81 11.01 -14.15 -7.00
CA HIS A 81 11.33 -15.19 -7.97
C HIS A 81 12.13 -16.34 -7.34
N ALA A 82 13.08 -16.07 -6.44
CA ALA A 82 13.82 -17.11 -5.73
C ALA A 82 12.89 -17.98 -4.86
N ARG A 83 11.93 -17.35 -4.17
CA ARG A 83 10.91 -18.04 -3.35
C ARG A 83 10.02 -18.94 -4.20
N ASP A 84 9.50 -18.45 -5.32
CA ASP A 84 8.65 -19.22 -6.23
C ASP A 84 9.39 -20.43 -6.82
N MET A 85 10.66 -20.25 -7.16
CA MET A 85 11.51 -21.34 -7.63
C MET A 85 11.74 -22.37 -6.51
N ALA A 86 11.96 -21.95 -5.27
CA ALA A 86 12.14 -22.84 -4.13
C ALA A 86 10.87 -23.66 -3.84
N ILE A 87 9.69 -23.03 -3.87
CA ILE A 87 8.39 -23.69 -3.70
C ILE A 87 8.18 -24.73 -4.82
N THR A 88 8.42 -24.34 -6.07
CA THR A 88 8.28 -25.23 -7.23
C THR A 88 9.24 -26.42 -7.13
N GLN A 89 10.48 -26.21 -6.68
CA GLN A 89 11.45 -27.29 -6.46
C GLN A 89 11.05 -28.20 -5.30
N ALA A 90 10.53 -27.65 -4.21
CA ALA A 90 10.03 -28.43 -3.08
C ALA A 90 8.84 -29.31 -3.50
N GLN A 91 7.89 -28.76 -4.25
CA GLN A 91 6.77 -29.51 -4.83
C GLN A 91 7.25 -30.63 -5.76
N ARG A 92 8.23 -30.35 -6.63
CA ARG A 92 8.84 -31.38 -7.51
C ARG A 92 9.48 -32.51 -6.70
N LYS A 93 10.27 -32.18 -5.67
CA LYS A 93 10.90 -33.18 -4.78
C LYS A 93 9.88 -34.00 -4.00
N MET A 94 8.78 -33.39 -3.55
CA MET A 94 7.68 -34.10 -2.90
C MET A 94 6.99 -35.09 -3.86
N ILE A 95 6.76 -34.71 -5.12
CA ILE A 95 6.18 -35.59 -6.14
C ILE A 95 7.14 -36.74 -6.48
N GLU A 96 8.44 -36.46 -6.60
CA GLU A 96 9.47 -37.47 -6.87
C GLU A 96 9.59 -38.50 -5.73
N ASN A 97 9.52 -38.03 -4.48
CA ASN A 97 9.60 -38.87 -3.29
C ASN A 97 8.24 -39.44 -2.86
N MET A 98 7.15 -39.12 -3.56
CA MET A 98 5.84 -39.69 -3.24
C MET A 98 5.92 -41.19 -3.55
N PRO A 99 5.80 -42.08 -2.54
CA PRO A 99 5.89 -43.51 -2.76
C PRO A 99 4.78 -43.84 -3.73
N ALA A 100 5.14 -44.27 -4.96
CA ALA A 100 4.22 -44.44 -6.08
C ALA A 100 2.93 -45.05 -5.54
N ALA A 101 1.93 -44.19 -5.29
CA ALA A 101 0.76 -44.57 -4.53
C ALA A 101 0.20 -45.74 -5.30
N LYS A 102 0.28 -46.95 -4.71
CA LYS A 102 0.03 -48.22 -5.38
C LYS A 102 -1.22 -48.00 -6.21
N LYS A 103 -1.03 -47.83 -7.52
CA LYS A 103 -2.15 -47.67 -8.45
C LYS A 103 -2.94 -48.95 -8.23
N LYS A 104 -4.05 -48.87 -7.48
CA LYS A 104 -5.08 -49.89 -7.50
C LYS A 104 -5.35 -50.05 -8.98
N GLY A 105 -4.87 -51.17 -9.52
CA GLY A 105 -4.64 -51.32 -10.94
C GLY A 105 -5.96 -51.16 -11.68
N THR A 106 -6.20 -49.99 -12.24
CA THR A 106 -7.04 -49.90 -13.42
C THR A 106 -6.29 -50.69 -14.48
N LYS A 107 -6.75 -51.93 -14.69
CA LYS A 107 -6.17 -52.89 -15.63
C LYS A 107 -5.86 -52.16 -16.93
N LYS A 108 -4.57 -51.89 -17.19
CA LYS A 108 -4.08 -51.65 -18.54
C LYS A 108 -4.58 -52.84 -19.35
N ARG A 109 -5.63 -52.65 -20.16
CA ARG A 109 -6.00 -53.60 -21.21
C ARG A 109 -4.76 -53.74 -22.06
N ARG A 110 -4.01 -54.82 -21.82
CA ARG A 110 -3.02 -55.33 -22.76
C ARG A 110 -3.72 -55.29 -24.11
N ARG A 111 -3.18 -54.52 -25.06
CA ARG A 111 -3.54 -54.65 -26.46
C ARG A 111 -3.28 -56.13 -26.81
N ARG A 112 -4.32 -56.95 -26.79
CA ARG A 112 -4.30 -58.29 -27.37
C ARG A 112 -4.15 -58.09 -28.87
N LYS A 113 -2.90 -58.04 -29.29
CA LYS A 113 -2.50 -58.32 -30.66
C LYS A 113 -3.04 -59.73 -31.00
N HIS A 114 -3.65 -59.83 -32.17
CA HIS A 114 -3.98 -61.06 -32.91
C HIS A 114 -5.12 -61.94 -32.38
N ILE A 115 -6.37 -61.52 -32.64
CA ILE A 115 -7.49 -62.46 -32.86
C ILE A 115 -8.13 -62.24 -34.25
N PHE A 116 -8.03 -61.04 -34.83
CA PHE A 116 -8.56 -60.75 -36.17
C PHE A 116 -7.67 -61.21 -37.33
N SER A 117 -6.39 -61.51 -37.12
CA SER A 117 -5.52 -62.03 -38.19
C SER A 117 -5.87 -63.47 -38.61
N ASN A 118 -6.58 -64.22 -37.77
CA ASN A 118 -6.99 -65.59 -38.08
C ASN A 118 -8.41 -65.71 -38.67
N MET A 119 -9.20 -64.62 -38.69
CA MET A 119 -10.49 -64.60 -39.39
C MET A 119 -10.36 -64.20 -40.87
N ALA A 120 -9.35 -63.41 -41.24
CA ALA A 120 -9.09 -63.07 -42.65
C ALA A 120 -8.68 -64.31 -43.48
N GLY A 121 -7.95 -65.27 -42.90
CA GLY A 121 -7.58 -66.54 -43.55
C GLY A 121 -8.66 -67.62 -43.57
N ALA A 122 -9.76 -67.43 -42.83
CA ALA A 122 -10.91 -68.34 -42.79
C ALA A 122 -12.08 -67.87 -43.67
N LEU A 123 -12.21 -66.56 -43.91
CA LEU A 123 -13.17 -65.97 -44.84
C LEU A 123 -12.68 -65.97 -46.30
N SER A 124 -11.36 -65.97 -46.53
CA SER A 124 -10.78 -66.01 -47.89
C SER A 124 -11.04 -67.33 -48.65
N ARG A 125 -11.32 -68.44 -47.96
CA ARG A 125 -11.46 -69.76 -48.59
C ARG A 125 -12.89 -70.17 -48.94
N LYS A 126 -13.89 -69.31 -48.69
CA LYS A 126 -15.30 -69.65 -48.87
C LYS A 126 -16.13 -68.60 -49.61
N MET A 127 -15.51 -67.57 -50.18
CA MET A 127 -16.19 -66.67 -51.11
C MET A 127 -15.87 -67.12 -52.53
N ASN A 128 -16.70 -68.01 -53.06
CA ASN A 128 -16.79 -68.17 -54.50
C ASN A 128 -17.60 -66.98 -55.02
N TRP A 129 -16.90 -65.90 -55.39
CA TRP A 129 -17.51 -64.75 -56.03
C TRP A 129 -17.90 -65.13 -57.47
N ASP A 130 -19.10 -65.70 -57.61
CA ASP A 130 -19.75 -65.79 -58.91
C ASP A 130 -20.45 -64.44 -59.18
N PRO A 131 -20.04 -63.67 -60.22
CA PRO A 131 -20.60 -62.35 -60.51
C PRO A 131 -22.09 -62.37 -60.90
N LYS A 132 -22.71 -63.55 -61.03
CA LYS A 132 -24.14 -63.73 -61.34
C LYS A 132 -25.09 -63.74 -60.13
N ASN A 133 -24.60 -63.83 -58.90
CA ASN A 133 -25.48 -63.86 -57.72
C ASN A 133 -25.85 -62.46 -57.21
N GLN A 134 -27.11 -62.06 -57.41
CA GLN A 134 -27.64 -60.74 -57.01
C GLN A 134 -27.46 -60.44 -55.50
N LEU A 135 -27.43 -61.47 -54.66
CA LEU A 135 -27.19 -61.38 -53.21
C LEU A 135 -25.81 -60.82 -52.84
N SER A 136 -24.79 -61.05 -53.67
CA SER A 136 -23.44 -60.50 -53.40
C SER A 136 -23.38 -59.00 -53.69
N ARG A 137 -24.10 -58.53 -54.72
CA ARG A 137 -24.20 -57.10 -55.07
C ARG A 137 -24.98 -56.33 -54.01
N THR A 138 -26.12 -56.85 -53.54
CA THR A 138 -26.91 -56.18 -52.49
C THR A 138 -26.16 -56.09 -51.16
N LEU A 139 -25.37 -57.11 -50.79
CA LEU A 139 -24.48 -57.05 -49.61
C LEU A 139 -23.39 -55.99 -49.74
N ILE A 140 -22.81 -55.81 -50.93
CA ILE A 140 -21.80 -54.77 -51.16
C ILE A 140 -22.43 -53.37 -51.11
N PHE A 141 -23.60 -53.16 -51.75
CA PHE A 141 -24.27 -51.86 -51.71
C PHE A 141 -24.77 -51.49 -50.30
N THR A 142 -25.26 -52.46 -49.53
CA THR A 142 -25.65 -52.21 -48.12
C THR A 142 -24.45 -51.91 -47.24
N ALA A 143 -23.31 -52.59 -47.44
CA ALA A 143 -22.07 -52.27 -46.73
C ALA A 143 -21.53 -50.87 -47.09
N ILE A 144 -21.59 -50.48 -48.36
CA ILE A 144 -21.21 -49.13 -48.81
C ILE A 144 -22.17 -48.07 -48.23
N GLY A 145 -23.48 -48.32 -48.27
CA GLY A 145 -24.49 -47.43 -47.69
C GLY A 145 -24.33 -47.25 -46.17
N ALA A 146 -23.97 -48.31 -45.44
CA ALA A 146 -23.69 -48.22 -44.01
C ALA A 146 -22.43 -47.38 -43.74
N LEU A 147 -21.38 -47.51 -44.56
CA LEU A 147 -20.15 -46.73 -44.44
C LEU A 147 -20.36 -45.25 -44.78
N THR A 148 -21.13 -44.92 -45.82
CA THR A 148 -21.44 -43.53 -46.17
C THR A 148 -22.33 -42.88 -45.12
N PHE A 149 -23.31 -43.60 -44.57
CA PHE A 149 -24.14 -43.10 -43.47
C PHE A 149 -23.31 -42.81 -42.21
N LEU A 150 -22.35 -43.68 -41.86
CA LEU A 150 -21.47 -43.46 -40.71
C LEU A 150 -20.56 -42.23 -40.90
N ALA A 151 -20.09 -41.99 -42.13
CA ALA A 151 -19.26 -40.83 -42.46
C ALA A 151 -20.05 -39.51 -42.35
N VAL A 152 -21.31 -39.49 -42.82
CA VAL A 152 -22.21 -38.32 -42.70
C VAL A 152 -22.56 -38.07 -41.22
N LEU A 153 -22.78 -39.11 -40.42
CA LEU A 153 -23.01 -38.96 -38.98
C LEU A 153 -21.79 -38.36 -38.27
N SER A 154 -20.58 -38.76 -38.67
CA SER A 154 -19.34 -38.24 -38.09
C SER A 154 -19.18 -36.74 -38.38
N LEU A 155 -19.42 -36.32 -39.63
CA LEU A 155 -19.38 -34.89 -40.00
C LEU A 155 -20.44 -34.04 -39.30
N ALA A 156 -21.63 -34.60 -39.03
CA ALA A 156 -22.68 -33.90 -38.28
C ALA A 156 -22.33 -33.71 -36.79
N VAL A 157 -21.64 -34.69 -36.18
CA VAL A 157 -21.16 -34.60 -34.79
C VAL A 157 -20.04 -33.56 -34.67
N ASP A 158 -19.12 -33.50 -35.64
CA ASP A 158 -18.07 -32.49 -35.67
C ASP A 158 -18.65 -31.07 -35.80
N ALA A 159 -19.63 -30.87 -36.69
CA ALA A 159 -20.32 -29.58 -36.86
C ALA A 159 -21.14 -29.13 -35.62
N LEU A 160 -21.70 -30.08 -34.86
CA LEU A 160 -22.38 -29.78 -33.59
C LEU A 160 -21.39 -29.47 -32.47
N SER A 161 -20.23 -30.14 -32.46
CA SER A 161 -19.18 -29.89 -31.47
C SER A 161 -18.55 -28.51 -31.62
N GLU A 162 -18.33 -28.04 -32.86
CA GLU A 162 -17.82 -26.69 -33.11
C GLU A 162 -18.78 -25.59 -32.64
N ARG A 163 -20.10 -25.81 -32.78
CA ARG A 163 -21.12 -24.88 -32.25
C ARG A 163 -21.09 -24.82 -30.73
N ASN A 164 -20.91 -25.96 -30.07
CA ASN A 164 -20.81 -26.01 -28.61
C ASN A 164 -19.52 -25.36 -28.11
N ILE A 165 -18.40 -25.51 -28.82
CA ILE A 165 -17.13 -24.85 -28.49
C ILE A 165 -17.23 -23.32 -28.66
N ARG A 166 -17.80 -22.84 -29.78
CA ARG A 166 -18.00 -21.40 -30.01
C ARG A 166 -18.96 -20.78 -28.98
N ASN A 167 -20.05 -21.47 -28.64
CA ASN A 167 -20.97 -20.99 -27.59
C ASN A 167 -20.30 -20.97 -26.22
N ALA A 168 -19.42 -21.93 -25.92
CA ALA A 168 -18.62 -21.93 -24.70
C ALA A 168 -17.57 -20.81 -24.69
N GLU A 169 -16.98 -20.46 -25.83
CA GLU A 169 -16.06 -19.33 -25.97
C GLU A 169 -16.78 -17.98 -25.83
N LEU A 170 -17.98 -17.83 -26.41
CA LEU A 170 -18.80 -16.63 -26.25
C LEU A 170 -19.24 -16.45 -24.79
N ALA A 171 -19.68 -17.51 -24.11
CA ALA A 171 -20.02 -17.46 -22.69
C ALA A 171 -18.82 -17.06 -21.82
N LYS A 172 -17.62 -17.56 -22.15
CA LYS A 172 -16.37 -17.14 -21.47
C LYS A 172 -16.03 -15.67 -21.73
N GLN A 173 -16.23 -15.18 -22.96
CA GLN A 173 -15.99 -13.77 -23.28
C GLN A 173 -16.98 -12.85 -22.56
N GLU A 174 -18.24 -13.25 -22.43
CA GLU A 174 -19.24 -12.51 -21.64
C GLU A 174 -18.91 -12.52 -20.15
N GLU A 175 -18.43 -13.65 -19.62
CA GLU A 175 -17.97 -13.75 -18.23
C GLU A 175 -16.72 -12.89 -17.98
N LEU A 176 -15.77 -12.87 -18.92
CA LEU A 176 -14.58 -12.02 -18.85
C LEU A 176 -14.94 -10.54 -18.90
N LYS A 177 -15.86 -10.13 -19.77
CA LYS A 177 -16.35 -8.74 -19.83
C LYS A 177 -17.02 -8.30 -18.53
N LYS A 178 -17.86 -9.17 -17.93
CA LYS A 178 -18.48 -8.88 -16.62
C LYS A 178 -17.42 -8.74 -15.52
N LYS A 179 -16.41 -9.60 -15.50
CA LYS A 179 -15.29 -9.49 -14.56
C LYS A 179 -14.46 -8.23 -14.80
N GLU A 180 -14.21 -7.85 -16.05
CA GLU A 180 -13.53 -6.60 -16.41
C GLU A 180 -14.33 -5.38 -15.94
N GLU A 181 -15.65 -5.36 -16.15
CA GLU A 181 -16.54 -4.30 -15.66
C GLU A 181 -16.59 -4.23 -14.11
N GLU A 182 -16.60 -5.37 -13.42
CA GLU A 182 -16.49 -5.44 -11.96
C GLU A 182 -15.14 -4.92 -11.46
N THR A 183 -14.04 -5.29 -12.12
CA THR A 183 -12.70 -4.79 -11.76
C THR A 183 -12.53 -3.29 -12.04
N GLN A 184 -13.14 -2.77 -13.11
CA GLN A 184 -13.14 -1.33 -13.39
C GLN A 184 -13.96 -0.57 -12.34
N ARG A 185 -15.13 -1.09 -11.94
CA ARG A 185 -15.93 -0.50 -10.86
C ARG A 185 -15.20 -0.51 -9.51
N LEU A 186 -14.51 -1.59 -9.18
CA LEU A 186 -13.68 -1.68 -7.97
C LEU A 186 -12.50 -0.71 -8.05
N ALA A 187 -11.82 -0.62 -9.19
CA ALA A 187 -10.73 0.33 -9.39
C ALA A 187 -11.21 1.79 -9.29
N ASP A 188 -12.37 2.12 -9.84
CA ASP A 188 -12.98 3.45 -9.74
C ASP A 188 -13.40 3.76 -8.30
N GLN A 189 -13.98 2.79 -7.57
CA GLN A 189 -14.28 2.95 -6.14
C GLN A 189 -13.02 3.14 -5.30
N PHE A 190 -11.96 2.37 -5.56
CA PHE A 190 -10.67 2.52 -4.88
C PHE A 190 -10.03 3.86 -5.20
N LYS A 191 -10.12 4.35 -6.44
CA LYS A 191 -9.60 5.66 -6.82
C LYS A 191 -10.39 6.78 -6.16
N SER A 192 -11.72 6.66 -6.11
CA SER A 192 -12.61 7.59 -5.40
C SER A 192 -12.33 7.62 -3.89
N GLN A 193 -12.13 6.46 -3.25
CA GLN A 193 -11.78 6.35 -1.83
C GLN A 193 -10.37 6.85 -1.56
N LYS A 194 -9.41 6.59 -2.46
CA LYS A 194 -8.04 7.09 -2.35
C LYS A 194 -7.99 8.60 -2.53
N ASP A 195 -8.76 9.17 -3.45
CA ASP A 195 -8.84 10.62 -3.65
C ASP A 195 -9.56 11.29 -2.46
N ALA A 196 -10.58 10.65 -1.88
CA ALA A 196 -11.24 11.10 -0.65
C ALA A 196 -10.33 10.97 0.60
N SER A 197 -9.54 9.88 0.69
CA SER A 197 -8.59 9.66 1.79
C SER A 197 -7.34 10.50 1.64
N SER A 198 -6.90 10.82 0.41
CA SER A 198 -5.80 11.77 0.15
C SER A 198 -6.22 13.22 0.40
N GLN A 199 -7.52 13.52 0.38
CA GLN A 199 -8.07 14.80 0.84
C GLN A 199 -8.27 14.82 2.37
N ALA A 200 -8.63 13.69 2.98
CA ALA A 200 -8.73 13.55 4.44
C ALA A 200 -7.34 13.52 5.14
N GLU A 201 -6.35 12.82 4.60
CA GLU A 201 -4.96 12.79 5.12
C GLU A 201 -4.23 14.14 4.93
N LYS A 202 -4.64 14.97 3.96
CA LYS A 202 -4.19 16.37 3.86
C LYS A 202 -4.84 17.29 4.90
N GLN A 203 -5.93 16.87 5.55
CA GLN A 203 -6.59 17.62 6.61
C GLN A 203 -6.24 17.12 8.02
N GLU A 204 -5.74 15.88 8.19
CA GLU A 204 -5.47 15.31 9.53
C GLU A 204 -4.03 15.51 10.03
N ASN A 205 -3.05 15.76 9.15
CA ASN A 205 -1.66 16.06 9.55
C ASN A 205 -1.22 17.52 9.29
N ALA A 206 -2.16 18.44 9.04
CA ALA A 206 -1.85 19.86 9.06
C ALA A 206 -1.93 20.36 10.51
N ILE A 207 -0.77 20.51 11.16
CA ILE A 207 -0.69 21.29 12.39
C ILE A 207 -1.28 22.67 12.07
N PRO A 208 -2.38 23.10 12.71
CA PRO A 208 -3.16 24.23 12.22
C PRO A 208 -2.37 25.52 12.37
N VAL A 209 -1.97 26.13 11.25
CA VAL A 209 -1.56 27.53 11.22
C VAL A 209 -2.81 28.36 11.45
N THR A 210 -2.96 28.91 12.66
CA THR A 210 -4.06 29.80 13.03
C THR A 210 -3.72 31.22 12.56
N VAL A 211 -4.57 31.76 11.68
CA VAL A 211 -4.51 33.16 11.25
C VAL A 211 -5.60 33.92 12.02
N THR A 212 -5.21 34.70 13.01
CA THR A 212 -6.11 35.55 13.79
C THR A 212 -5.99 37.00 13.36
N ALA A 213 -7.12 37.71 13.24
CA ALA A 213 -7.12 39.14 12.94
C ALA A 213 -6.47 39.92 14.11
N ALA A 214 -5.57 40.85 13.78
CA ALA A 214 -5.04 41.79 14.74
C ALA A 214 -6.13 42.81 15.11
N ALA A 215 -6.33 43.06 16.41
CA ALA A 215 -7.49 43.80 16.92
C ALA A 215 -7.59 45.26 16.42
N ASP A 216 -6.49 45.86 15.96
CA ASP A 216 -6.38 47.31 15.74
C ASP A 216 -5.98 47.72 14.31
N THR A 217 -5.85 46.78 13.36
CA THR A 217 -5.43 47.07 11.99
C THR A 217 -6.28 46.36 10.94
N VAL A 218 -6.82 47.12 9.98
CA VAL A 218 -7.51 46.56 8.81
C VAL A 218 -6.49 45.77 8.00
N ASN A 219 -6.78 44.50 7.72
CA ASN A 219 -5.87 43.54 7.08
C ASN A 219 -4.55 43.31 7.82
N GLY A 220 -4.53 43.48 9.14
CA GLY A 220 -3.46 42.97 10.00
C GLY A 220 -3.83 41.60 10.57
N PHE A 221 -2.90 40.66 10.55
CA PHE A 221 -3.10 39.31 11.04
C PHE A 221 -1.89 38.82 11.84
N THR A 222 -2.16 38.09 12.90
CA THR A 222 -1.17 37.29 13.62
C THR A 222 -1.27 35.85 13.12
N VAL A 223 -0.13 35.31 12.70
CA VAL A 223 0.03 33.94 12.26
C VAL A 223 0.82 33.21 13.35
N GLU A 224 0.12 32.39 14.14
CA GLU A 224 0.80 31.53 15.10
C GLU A 224 1.39 30.35 14.32
N ASN A 225 2.71 30.27 14.34
CA ASN A 225 3.43 29.19 13.68
C ASN A 225 3.90 28.16 14.71
N THR A 226 3.27 27.00 14.70
CA THR A 226 3.68 25.80 15.44
C THR A 226 4.75 24.97 14.73
N LEU A 227 5.25 25.42 13.56
CA LEU A 227 6.26 24.70 12.79
C LEU A 227 7.65 24.89 13.42
N SER A 228 8.42 23.81 13.42
CA SER A 228 9.82 23.78 13.85
C SER A 228 10.68 24.70 12.97
N ASP A 229 11.76 25.27 13.51
CA ASP A 229 12.71 26.21 12.87
C ASP A 229 13.33 25.77 11.52
N SER A 230 12.96 24.59 11.00
CA SER A 230 13.52 23.98 9.80
C SER A 230 12.63 24.01 8.55
N GLU A 231 11.33 24.38 8.65
CA GLU A 231 10.42 24.37 7.49
C GLU A 231 10.14 25.79 6.93
N PRO A 232 10.24 25.99 5.59
CA PRO A 232 9.96 27.29 4.98
C PRO A 232 8.47 27.60 5.01
N ILE A 233 8.13 28.81 5.47
CA ILE A 233 6.77 29.34 5.36
C ILE A 233 6.53 29.83 3.94
N SER A 234 5.37 29.47 3.38
CA SER A 234 4.95 29.83 2.04
C SER A 234 3.73 30.76 2.09
N ILE A 235 3.83 31.92 1.46
CA ILE A 235 2.71 32.83 1.19
C ILE A 235 2.38 32.72 -0.29
N ALA A 236 1.19 32.21 -0.60
CA ALA A 236 0.73 32.05 -1.98
C ALA A 236 -0.36 33.08 -2.31
N PHE A 237 -0.22 33.68 -3.48
CA PHE A 237 -1.11 34.67 -4.05
C PHE A 237 -1.78 34.07 -5.28
N GLN A 238 -3.09 34.21 -5.39
CA GLN A 238 -3.85 33.82 -6.56
C GLN A 238 -4.74 34.99 -6.98
N CYS A 239 -4.59 35.43 -8.22
CA CYS A 239 -5.31 36.58 -8.74
C CYS A 239 -5.95 36.27 -10.09
N ALA A 240 -7.09 36.92 -10.36
CA ALA A 240 -7.79 36.78 -11.64
C ALA A 240 -7.25 37.72 -12.74
N ALA A 241 -6.56 38.78 -12.34
CA ALA A 241 -5.97 39.79 -13.21
C ALA A 241 -4.54 40.11 -12.76
N GLN A 242 -3.86 41.01 -13.47
CA GLN A 242 -2.51 41.43 -13.10
C GLN A 242 -2.46 42.06 -11.70
N MET A 243 -1.64 41.51 -10.83
CA MET A 243 -1.39 41.99 -9.48
C MET A 243 0.10 42.24 -9.27
N SER A 244 0.44 43.29 -8.55
CA SER A 244 1.80 43.59 -8.12
C SER A 244 1.89 43.52 -6.60
N VAL A 245 2.87 42.78 -6.09
CA VAL A 245 3.10 42.60 -4.66
C VAL A 245 4.54 42.96 -4.35
N THR A 246 4.73 43.88 -3.41
CA THR A 246 6.03 44.19 -2.80
C THR A 246 6.03 43.66 -1.38
N VAL A 247 7.02 42.83 -1.07
CA VAL A 247 7.18 42.17 0.23
C VAL A 247 8.27 42.87 1.01
N TYR A 248 7.92 43.33 2.21
CA TYR A 248 8.86 43.84 3.20
C TYR A 248 8.96 42.82 4.34
N VAL A 249 10.19 42.55 4.77
CA VAL A 249 10.48 41.70 5.92
C VAL A 249 11.12 42.58 6.98
N ASN A 250 10.48 42.68 8.14
CA ASN A 250 10.89 43.55 9.25
C ASN A 250 11.16 45.00 8.78
N GLY A 251 10.27 45.55 7.94
CA GLY A 251 10.37 46.90 7.37
C GLY A 251 11.40 47.09 6.26
N THR A 252 12.14 46.03 5.88
CA THR A 252 13.11 46.10 4.76
C THR A 252 12.52 45.45 3.52
N GLN A 253 12.51 46.18 2.39
CA GLN A 253 12.04 45.63 1.12
C GLN A 253 12.87 44.38 0.75
N ASN A 254 12.20 43.24 0.62
CA ASN A 254 12.81 41.97 0.30
C ASN A 254 12.69 41.65 -1.20
N THR A 255 11.48 41.76 -1.75
CA THR A 255 11.22 41.50 -3.18
C THR A 255 10.01 42.28 -3.67
N SER A 256 9.90 42.44 -5.00
CA SER A 256 8.73 43.01 -5.66
C SER A 256 8.45 42.21 -6.94
N HIS A 257 7.21 41.80 -7.15
CA HIS A 257 6.84 40.95 -8.26
C HIS A 257 5.47 41.31 -8.83
N THR A 258 5.35 41.31 -10.15
CA THR A 258 4.10 41.51 -10.88
C THR A 258 3.76 40.25 -11.66
N PHE A 259 2.54 39.73 -11.50
CA PHE A 259 2.09 38.45 -12.04
C PHE A 259 0.61 38.49 -12.40
N ASP A 260 0.18 37.57 -13.27
CA ASP A 260 -1.17 37.58 -13.85
C ASP A 260 -2.08 36.42 -13.37
N GLN A 261 -1.56 35.44 -12.63
CA GLN A 261 -2.33 34.27 -12.18
C GLN A 261 -1.99 33.83 -10.75
N SER A 262 -0.71 33.51 -10.51
CA SER A 262 -0.26 33.08 -9.18
C SER A 262 1.20 33.40 -8.96
N TRP A 263 1.54 33.59 -7.70
CA TRP A 263 2.90 33.75 -7.25
C TRP A 263 3.02 33.20 -5.84
N THR A 264 4.19 32.63 -5.51
CA THR A 264 4.47 32.12 -4.17
C THR A 264 5.75 32.74 -3.67
N TYR A 265 5.66 33.36 -2.49
CA TYR A 265 6.80 33.84 -1.73
C TYR A 265 7.13 32.82 -0.64
N THR A 266 8.41 32.47 -0.49
CA THR A 266 8.86 31.53 0.54
C THR A 266 9.99 32.15 1.35
N PHE A 267 9.97 31.93 2.66
CA PHE A 267 11.01 32.41 3.57
C PHE A 267 11.18 31.44 4.75
N GLN A 268 12.36 31.46 5.36
CA GLN A 268 12.65 30.67 6.56
C GLN A 268 12.27 31.50 7.79
N SER A 269 11.42 30.97 8.66
CA SER A 269 11.05 31.66 9.91
C SER A 269 12.07 31.31 10.98
N GLY A 270 12.84 32.29 11.43
CA GLY A 270 13.89 32.10 12.43
C GLY A 270 13.50 32.56 13.85
N THR A 271 12.47 33.42 14.00
CA THR A 271 11.87 33.97 15.23
C THR A 271 10.71 34.90 14.81
N ASP A 272 10.08 35.63 15.75
CA ASP A 272 9.09 36.69 15.49
C ASP A 272 9.44 37.53 14.26
N THR A 273 8.66 37.39 13.19
CA THR A 273 8.94 38.00 11.88
C THR A 273 7.71 38.79 11.45
N LEU A 274 7.91 40.06 11.11
CA LEU A 274 6.89 40.92 10.54
C LEU A 274 7.01 40.91 9.02
N ILE A 275 5.94 40.56 8.32
CA ILE A 275 5.84 40.68 6.87
C ILE A 275 4.79 41.72 6.52
N GLU A 276 5.17 42.72 5.74
CA GLU A 276 4.26 43.70 5.17
C GLU A 276 4.18 43.49 3.66
N LEU A 277 2.96 43.40 3.15
CA LEU A 277 2.67 43.15 1.74
C LEU A 277 1.99 44.41 1.18
N GLU A 278 2.69 45.16 0.35
CA GLU A 278 2.09 46.23 -0.44
C GLU A 278 1.53 45.63 -1.73
N ILE A 279 0.22 45.64 -1.88
CA ILE A 279 -0.50 44.99 -2.97
C ILE A 279 -1.15 46.05 -3.85
N SER A 280 -0.97 45.93 -5.16
CA SER A 280 -1.63 46.76 -6.17
C SER A 280 -2.35 45.88 -7.19
N GLY A 281 -3.57 46.25 -7.55
CA GLY A 281 -4.41 45.51 -8.50
C GLY A 281 -5.36 44.49 -7.87
N TYR A 282 -5.47 44.45 -6.55
CA TYR A 282 -6.33 43.51 -5.81
C TYR A 282 -7.80 43.58 -6.25
N GLN A 283 -8.42 42.42 -6.43
CA GLN A 283 -9.84 42.23 -6.73
C GLN A 283 -10.52 41.37 -5.66
N ALA A 284 -11.84 41.50 -5.51
CA ALA A 284 -12.63 40.77 -4.51
C ALA A 284 -12.50 39.22 -4.54
N ASN A 285 -12.18 38.65 -5.71
CA ASN A 285 -12.02 37.20 -5.87
C ASN A 285 -10.59 36.70 -5.70
N ASP A 286 -9.63 37.60 -5.47
CA ASP A 286 -8.23 37.22 -5.28
C ASP A 286 -8.05 36.56 -3.91
N GLN A 287 -7.10 35.63 -3.81
CA GLN A 287 -6.86 34.83 -2.62
C GLN A 287 -5.40 34.95 -2.18
N ILE A 288 -5.20 35.16 -0.88
CA ILE A 288 -3.90 35.08 -0.24
C ILE A 288 -3.97 33.98 0.80
N THR A 289 -3.03 33.05 0.73
CA THR A 289 -2.94 31.93 1.67
C THR A 289 -1.56 31.88 2.30
N VAL A 290 -1.50 31.55 3.58
CA VAL A 290 -0.26 31.28 4.32
C VAL A 290 -0.27 29.80 4.67
N ASN A 291 0.69 29.03 4.15
CA ASN A 291 0.76 27.57 4.31
C ASN A 291 -0.59 26.87 4.03
N ASN A 292 -1.28 27.30 2.96
CA ASN A 292 -2.62 26.85 2.54
C ASN A 292 -3.81 27.30 3.42
N THR A 293 -3.58 28.08 4.48
CA THR A 293 -4.67 28.73 5.24
C THR A 293 -5.02 30.07 4.61
N ALA A 294 -6.28 30.28 4.26
CA ALA A 294 -6.75 31.53 3.68
C ALA A 294 -6.67 32.69 4.68
N VAL A 295 -6.11 33.81 4.23
CA VAL A 295 -6.10 35.06 4.99
C VAL A 295 -7.43 35.78 4.71
N PRO A 296 -8.28 36.01 5.73
CA PRO A 296 -9.59 36.62 5.53
C PRO A 296 -9.48 38.14 5.33
N LEU A 297 -9.08 38.54 4.13
CA LEU A 297 -8.92 39.94 3.74
C LEU A 297 -10.25 40.69 3.76
N GLN A 298 -10.20 41.91 4.24
CA GLN A 298 -11.30 42.86 4.24
C GLN A 298 -11.13 43.82 3.05
N GLU A 299 -12.12 43.85 2.15
CA GLU A 299 -12.12 44.73 0.97
C GLU A 299 -11.98 46.22 1.34
N THR A 300 -12.47 46.62 2.52
CA THR A 300 -12.35 47.99 3.04
C THR A 300 -10.90 48.42 3.26
N GLY A 301 -9.95 47.48 3.33
CA GLY A 301 -8.52 47.76 3.42
C GLY A 301 -7.85 48.05 2.08
N PHE A 302 -8.59 48.01 0.97
CA PHE A 302 -8.09 48.30 -0.38
C PHE A 302 -8.79 49.52 -0.98
N THR A 303 -8.03 50.50 -1.45
CA THR A 303 -8.53 51.67 -2.18
C THR A 303 -8.01 51.61 -3.61
N ASP A 304 -8.91 51.59 -4.60
CA ASP A 304 -8.58 51.43 -6.02
C ASP A 304 -7.67 50.22 -6.32
N GLY A 305 -7.87 49.12 -5.57
CA GLY A 305 -7.08 47.89 -5.67
C GLY A 305 -5.69 47.98 -5.04
N TYR A 306 -5.35 49.08 -4.37
CA TYR A 306 -4.14 49.23 -3.58
C TYR A 306 -4.43 49.04 -2.09
N GLY A 307 -3.61 48.25 -1.39
CA GLY A 307 -3.73 48.06 0.06
C GLY A 307 -2.49 47.44 0.67
N VAL A 308 -2.37 47.54 1.99
CA VAL A 308 -1.28 46.95 2.77
C VAL A 308 -1.83 45.85 3.65
N VAL A 309 -1.23 44.67 3.58
CA VAL A 309 -1.55 43.52 4.43
C VAL A 309 -0.37 43.25 5.35
N THR A 310 -0.63 43.14 6.64
CA THR A 310 0.42 42.90 7.65
C THR A 310 0.25 41.51 8.24
N LEU A 311 1.32 40.71 8.22
CA LEU A 311 1.36 39.37 8.78
C LEU A 311 2.45 39.30 9.85
N GLN A 312 2.06 39.20 11.11
CA GLN A 312 2.97 38.99 12.23
C GLN A 312 3.09 37.50 12.50
N PHE A 313 4.26 36.93 12.23
CA PHE A 313 4.58 35.57 12.60
C PHE A 313 5.15 35.57 14.02
N THR A 314 4.59 34.76 14.91
CA THR A 314 5.11 34.50 16.25
C THR A 314 5.58 33.06 16.35
N GLY A 315 6.84 32.86 16.74
CA GLY A 315 7.38 31.51 16.97
C GLY A 315 6.88 30.92 18.29
N SER A 316 6.78 29.60 18.39
CA SER A 316 6.63 28.96 19.70
C SER A 316 7.89 29.22 20.52
N ALA A 317 7.82 30.16 21.47
CA ALA A 317 8.77 30.20 22.56
C ALA A 317 8.72 28.83 23.24
N ASN A 318 9.84 28.11 23.25
CA ASN A 318 10.06 27.05 24.22
C ASN A 318 9.84 27.67 25.60
N GLN A 319 8.64 27.52 26.16
CA GLN A 319 8.39 27.76 27.57
C GLN A 319 9.07 26.62 28.31
N SER A 320 10.39 26.74 28.49
CA SER A 320 11.02 26.20 29.68
C SER A 320 10.33 26.86 30.87
N SER A 321 9.37 26.13 31.43
CA SER A 321 8.92 26.37 32.79
C SER A 321 10.15 26.18 33.67
N GLN A 322 10.72 27.29 34.14
CA GLN A 322 11.59 27.25 35.30
C GLN A 322 11.14 28.35 36.24
N ASP A 323 10.64 27.87 37.37
CA ASP A 323 10.09 28.60 38.49
C ASP A 323 10.95 29.79 38.91
N GLN A 324 10.25 30.87 39.28
CA GLN A 324 10.80 31.89 40.15
C GLN A 324 11.19 31.26 41.49
N SER A 325 12.48 31.32 41.84
CA SER A 325 12.86 31.64 43.21
C SER A 325 14.20 32.38 43.22
N SER A 326 14.12 33.59 43.74
CA SER A 326 15.23 34.45 44.14
C SER A 326 15.97 33.85 45.34
N ASP A 327 17.30 33.81 45.32
CA ASP A 327 18.07 34.49 46.37
C ASP A 327 19.55 34.72 45.99
N GLN A 328 20.09 35.80 46.55
CA GLN A 328 21.44 36.33 46.37
C GLN A 328 22.52 35.53 47.10
N SER A 329 23.66 35.37 46.41
CA SER A 329 25.05 35.55 46.88
C SER A 329 25.57 34.77 48.11
N GLN A 330 26.60 33.94 47.92
CA GLN A 330 28.01 34.19 48.32
C GLN A 330 28.88 32.92 48.20
N GLU A 331 30.05 33.04 47.56
CA GLU A 331 31.26 32.22 47.74
C GLU A 331 31.75 32.24 49.23
N PRO A 332 32.68 31.37 49.73
CA PRO A 332 33.82 30.76 49.01
C PRO A 332 34.31 29.34 49.46
N ASP A 333 35.34 28.87 48.72
CA ASP A 333 36.52 28.10 49.15
C ASP A 333 36.51 26.57 49.46
N GLN A 334 37.20 25.86 48.55
CA GLN A 334 38.38 24.98 48.74
C GLN A 334 38.32 23.47 49.06
N LEU A 335 39.27 22.81 48.35
CA LEU A 335 40.03 21.58 48.59
C LEU A 335 39.32 20.23 48.31
N ASN A 336 39.58 19.60 47.15
CA ASN A 336 40.68 18.67 46.81
C ASN A 336 40.44 17.23 47.31
N THR A 337 40.50 16.24 46.41
CA THR A 337 41.45 15.08 46.44
C THR A 337 40.90 13.82 45.75
N GLU A 338 41.72 13.31 44.79
CA GLU A 338 41.94 11.93 44.29
C GLU A 338 40.79 11.10 43.65
N GLN A 339 40.89 10.81 42.33
CA GLN A 339 41.57 9.68 41.65
C GLN A 339 40.71 8.39 41.53
N THR A 340 40.08 8.23 40.34
CA THR A 340 40.10 7.09 39.37
C THR A 340 40.37 5.64 39.84
N PRO A 341 40.20 4.61 38.98
CA PRO A 341 39.05 4.18 38.14
C PRO A 341 38.89 2.62 38.18
N THR A 342 37.71 2.00 38.09
CA THR A 342 37.64 0.64 37.46
C THR A 342 36.24 0.10 37.17
N GLN A 343 36.15 -0.41 35.94
CA GLN A 343 35.57 -1.69 35.49
C GLN A 343 34.08 -2.02 35.67
N GLU A 344 33.51 -2.28 34.49
CA GLU A 344 32.42 -3.18 34.16
C GLU A 344 32.45 -4.47 34.98
N ASP A 345 31.29 -4.88 35.49
CA ASP A 345 30.98 -6.29 35.72
C ASP A 345 29.53 -6.58 35.31
N TYR A 346 29.38 -7.59 34.46
CA TYR A 346 28.12 -8.17 34.02
C TYR A 346 27.62 -9.09 35.14
N SER A 347 26.38 -8.95 35.57
CA SER A 347 25.72 -10.00 36.35
C SER A 347 24.22 -10.00 36.10
N GLN A 348 23.82 -10.98 35.30
CA GLN A 348 22.48 -11.46 35.11
C GLN A 348 22.07 -12.28 36.35
N SER A 349 20.98 -11.93 37.03
CA SER A 349 20.23 -12.87 37.84
C SER A 349 18.77 -12.43 37.99
N GLU A 350 17.90 -13.35 37.62
CA GLU A 350 16.46 -13.32 37.79
C GLU A 350 16.09 -13.19 39.28
N GLU A 351 15.07 -12.38 39.57
CA GLU A 351 14.30 -12.52 40.80
C GLU A 351 12.82 -12.27 40.52
N TYR A 352 12.06 -13.35 40.67
CA TYR A 352 10.60 -13.36 40.77
C TYR A 352 10.17 -12.58 42.01
N VAL A 353 9.24 -11.64 41.85
CA VAL A 353 8.35 -11.22 42.95
C VAL A 353 6.92 -11.19 42.43
N GLU A 354 6.16 -12.17 42.91
CA GLU A 354 4.71 -12.31 42.75
C GLU A 354 4.01 -11.70 43.98
N SER A 355 3.09 -10.77 43.74
CA SER A 355 1.91 -10.38 44.54
C SER A 355 1.49 -8.96 44.15
N GLY A 356 0.23 -8.59 43.94
CA GLY A 356 -1.04 -9.30 43.96
C GLY A 356 -2.18 -8.34 43.57
N GLN A 357 -3.21 -8.91 42.93
CA GLN A 357 -4.65 -8.63 42.99
C GLN A 357 -5.25 -7.22 42.74
N GLY A 358 -6.25 -7.22 41.84
CA GLY A 358 -7.37 -6.26 41.70
C GLY A 358 -7.31 -5.48 40.37
N GLU A 359 -8.27 -5.47 39.46
CA GLU A 359 -9.67 -5.89 39.41
C GLU A 359 -10.01 -6.25 37.94
N LEU A 360 -10.86 -7.27 37.76
CA LEU A 360 -11.50 -7.62 36.49
C LEU A 360 -12.79 -6.80 36.35
N ASN A 361 -12.93 -6.10 35.23
CA ASN A 361 -14.24 -5.73 34.70
C ASN A 361 -14.27 -6.09 33.21
N SER A 362 -14.99 -7.15 32.90
CA SER A 362 -15.23 -7.69 31.56
C SER A 362 -16.64 -7.32 31.13
N GLU A 363 -16.78 -6.52 30.09
CA GLU A 363 -17.99 -6.51 29.25
C GLU A 363 -17.65 -7.13 27.89
N ASP A 364 -18.32 -8.25 27.68
CA ASP A 364 -18.31 -9.17 26.56
C ASP A 364 -19.32 -8.68 25.50
N GLN A 365 -18.88 -8.59 24.24
CA GLN A 365 -19.76 -8.69 23.09
C GLN A 365 -19.14 -9.66 22.08
N GLY A 366 -19.63 -10.90 22.15
CA GLY A 366 -19.22 -12.02 21.33
C GLY A 366 -19.52 -11.87 19.84
N ILE A 367 -18.59 -12.38 19.04
CA ILE A 367 -18.74 -12.69 17.61
C ILE A 367 -18.91 -14.20 17.52
N GLU A 368 -20.01 -14.65 16.92
CA GLU A 368 -20.38 -16.05 16.75
C GLU A 368 -19.47 -16.80 15.74
N ASP A 369 -19.05 -18.00 16.12
CA ASP A 369 -18.21 -18.94 15.37
C ASP A 369 -19.09 -19.93 14.55
N PRO A 370 -18.99 -20.00 13.21
CA PRO A 370 -19.94 -20.73 12.37
C PRO A 370 -19.51 -22.17 12.00
N TYR A 371 -19.05 -22.98 12.94
CA TYR A 371 -18.75 -24.40 12.66
C TYR A 371 -19.08 -25.35 13.82
N ALA A 372 -20.37 -25.63 14.09
CA ALA A 372 -20.75 -26.84 14.81
C ALA A 372 -22.23 -27.20 14.63
N ALA A 373 -22.57 -28.04 13.65
CA ALA A 373 -23.84 -28.77 13.68
C ALA A 373 -23.69 -30.15 13.04
N GLY A 374 -23.67 -31.17 13.89
CA GLY A 374 -23.75 -32.58 13.53
C GLY A 374 -24.12 -33.38 14.75
N SER A 375 -25.39 -33.35 15.18
CA SER A 375 -25.89 -34.18 16.28
C SER A 375 -26.81 -35.28 15.75
N TYR A 376 -26.33 -36.49 15.95
CA TYR A 376 -26.99 -37.79 15.84
C TYR A 376 -28.21 -37.87 16.77
N THR A 377 -29.35 -38.32 16.26
CA THR A 377 -30.56 -38.62 17.04
C THR A 377 -30.61 -40.10 17.42
N ASP A 378 -30.87 -40.40 18.69
CA ASP A 378 -31.42 -41.69 19.11
C ASP A 378 -32.64 -41.43 20.03
N PRO A 379 -33.78 -42.10 19.83
CA PRO A 379 -35.02 -41.86 20.55
C PRO A 379 -35.17 -42.83 21.74
N ASP A 380 -35.86 -42.35 22.78
CA ASP A 380 -36.70 -43.10 23.72
C ASP A 380 -36.53 -42.56 25.14
N SER A 381 -37.53 -41.81 25.59
CA SER A 381 -38.13 -42.02 26.92
C SER A 381 -39.46 -41.30 26.99
N GLU A 382 -40.50 -42.13 27.02
CA GLU A 382 -41.84 -41.84 27.52
C GLU A 382 -41.80 -41.11 28.87
N TYR A 383 -42.80 -40.26 29.15
CA TYR A 383 -43.80 -40.46 30.21
C TYR A 383 -44.72 -39.21 30.33
N TYR A 384 -46.04 -39.45 30.28
CA TYR A 384 -47.16 -38.83 31.03
C TYR A 384 -47.06 -37.33 31.38
N GLU A 385 -48.00 -36.45 31.03
CA GLU A 385 -49.47 -36.47 31.19
C GLU A 385 -50.18 -35.61 30.13
#